data_AF-A0A7V4AMD4-F1
#
_entry.id   AF-A0A7V4AMD4-F1
#
_cell.length_a   1.000
_cell.length_b   1.000
_cell.length_c   1.000
_cell.angle_alpha   90.00
_cell.angle_beta   90.00
_cell.angle_gamma   90.00
#
_symmetry.space_group_name_H-M   'P 1'
#
loop_
_entity.id
_entity.type
_entity.pdbx_description
1 polymer ?
#
loop_
_entity_poly.entity_id
_entity_poly.type
_entity_poly.pdbx_seq_one_letter_code
_entity_poly.pdbx_strand_id
1 'polypeptide(L)' 'MVDLEGLELPGLLSRLRDPGFFAQVRVDPELGAPVWPGGLDLDPLVLYAQALGAGLRAGEGT' A
#
# COMPACT_ATOMS: atom_id res chain seq x y z
N MET A 1 -9.18 9.08 0.74
CA MET A 1 -8.95 8.06 1.80
C MET A 1 -8.95 6.71 1.10
N VAL A 2 -8.01 5.83 1.41
CA VAL A 2 -8.01 4.44 0.89
C VAL A 2 -8.20 3.51 2.07
N ASP A 3 -9.09 2.54 1.90
CA ASP A 3 -9.24 1.41 2.81
C ASP A 3 -8.61 0.17 2.18
N LEU A 4 -7.80 -0.54 2.97
CA LEU A 4 -7.07 -1.73 2.54
C LEU A 4 -7.77 -3.03 2.95
N GLU A 5 -8.85 -2.95 3.75
CA GLU A 5 -9.55 -4.13 4.26
C GLU A 5 -10.10 -5.02 3.13
N GLY A 6 -10.60 -4.43 2.05
CA GLY A 6 -11.16 -5.16 0.90
C GLY A 6 -10.15 -5.68 -0.13
N LEU A 7 -8.84 -5.41 0.03
CA LEU A 7 -7.84 -5.75 -1.00
C LEU A 7 -7.27 -7.15 -0.84
N GLU A 8 -7.07 -7.89 -1.93
CA GLU A 8 -6.26 -9.10 -1.85
C GLU A 8 -4.79 -8.75 -1.60
N LEU A 9 -4.25 -9.17 -0.46
CA LEU A 9 -2.88 -8.88 -0.01
C LEU A 9 -2.11 -10.20 0.19
N PRO A 10 -1.68 -10.87 -0.91
CA PRO A 10 -1.00 -12.15 -0.83
C PRO A 10 0.47 -12.01 -0.39
N GLY A 11 1.06 -13.14 0.02
CA GLY A 11 2.49 -13.22 0.30
C GLY A 11 2.92 -12.30 1.44
N LEU A 12 3.97 -11.51 1.23
CA LEU A 12 4.53 -10.61 2.26
C LEU A 12 3.51 -9.54 2.70
N LEU A 13 2.64 -9.10 1.80
CA LEU A 13 1.59 -8.11 2.09
C LEU A 13 0.54 -8.62 3.07
N SER A 14 0.40 -9.94 3.24
CA SER A 14 -0.55 -10.52 4.21
C SER A 14 -0.29 -10.07 5.65
N ARG A 15 0.95 -9.63 5.97
CA ARG A 15 1.28 -9.05 7.28
C ARG A 15 0.48 -7.79 7.59
N LEU A 16 0.03 -7.06 6.57
CA LEU A 16 -0.84 -5.89 6.74
C LEU A 16 -2.25 -6.24 7.25
N ARG A 17 -2.61 -7.54 7.28
CA ARG A 17 -3.85 -8.00 7.91
C ARG A 17 -3.79 -8.05 9.43
N ASP A 18 -2.59 -8.07 10.01
CA ASP A 18 -2.41 -7.96 11.45
C ASP A 18 -2.50 -6.48 11.87
N PRO A 19 -3.46 -6.09 12.74
CA PRO A 19 -3.63 -4.70 13.13
C PRO A 19 -2.42 -4.11 13.86
N GLY A 20 -1.69 -4.94 14.62
CA GLY A 20 -0.49 -4.52 15.36
C GLY A 20 0.69 -4.24 14.43
N PHE A 21 0.86 -5.04 13.38
CA PHE A 21 1.81 -4.76 12.30
C PHE A 21 1.37 -3.55 11.49
N PHE A 22 0.09 -3.48 11.11
CA PHE A 22 -0.47 -2.39 10.31
C PHE A 22 -0.27 -1.02 10.98
N ALA A 23 -0.47 -0.93 12.29
CA ALA A 23 -0.30 0.31 13.07
C ALA A 23 1.15 0.83 13.11
N GLN A 24 2.14 0.03 12.69
CA GLN A 24 3.55 0.43 12.67
C GLN A 24 3.96 1.20 11.40
N VAL A 25 2.99 1.57 10.56
CA VAL A 25 3.24 2.38 9.36
C VAL A 25 3.95 3.69 9.73
N ARG A 26 4.96 4.05 8.94
CA ARG A 26 5.62 5.36 8.97
C ARG A 26 5.70 5.93 7.56
N VAL A 27 5.84 7.24 7.44
CA VAL A 27 6.22 7.85 6.16
C VAL A 27 7.74 7.79 6.07
N ASP A 28 8.26 7.24 4.98
CA ASP A 28 9.68 7.26 4.69
C ASP A 28 10.13 8.70 4.39
N PRO A 29 11.17 9.24 5.07
CA PRO A 29 11.54 10.63 4.93
C PRO A 29 12.22 10.95 3.59
N GLU A 30 12.75 9.95 2.88
CA GLU A 30 13.38 10.15 1.57
C GLU A 30 12.36 9.96 0.45
N LEU A 31 11.54 8.91 0.54
CA LEU A 31 10.59 8.55 -0.52
C LEU A 31 9.23 9.24 -0.38
N GLY A 32 8.88 9.74 0.81
CA GLY A 32 7.54 10.28 1.09
C GLY A 32 6.43 9.23 1.04
N ALA A 33 6.79 7.95 1.12
CA ALA A 33 5.90 6.81 0.95
C ALA A 33 5.56 6.13 2.28
N PRO A 34 4.36 5.52 2.43
CA PRO A 34 4.07 4.70 3.60
C PRO A 34 4.89 3.41 3.57
N VAL A 35 5.62 3.15 4.65
CA VAL A 35 6.44 1.94 4.83
C VAL A 35 6.22 1.31 6.19
N TRP A 36 6.34 -0.01 6.23
CA TRP A 36 6.21 -0.86 7.41
C TRP A 36 7.56 -1.49 7.80
N PRO A 37 7.66 -2.12 8.99
CA PRO A 37 8.89 -2.80 9.41
C PRO A 37 9.42 -3.78 8.36
N GLY A 38 10.73 -3.78 8.16
CA GLY A 38 11.38 -4.60 7.13
C GLY A 38 11.33 -4.01 5.72
N GLY A 39 10.89 -2.75 5.57
CA GLY A 39 10.88 -2.04 4.29
C GLY A 39 9.71 -2.44 3.39
N LEU A 40 8.67 -3.08 3.94
CA LEU A 40 7.46 -3.38 3.20
C LEU A 40 6.71 -2.09 2.89
N ASP A 41 6.36 -1.88 1.63
CA ASP A 41 5.69 -0.69 1.14
C ASP A 41 4.52 -1.05 0.21
N LEU A 42 3.71 -0.02 -0.08
CA LEU A 42 2.69 -0.03 -1.12
C LEU A 42 2.98 1.15 -2.04
N ASP A 43 2.85 0.95 -3.36
CA ASP A 43 3.14 1.99 -4.35
C ASP A 43 2.30 3.26 -4.08
N PRO A 44 2.93 4.41 -3.77
CA PRO A 44 2.22 5.65 -3.45
C PRO A 44 1.32 6.14 -4.59
N LEU A 45 1.68 5.88 -5.86
CA LEU A 45 0.88 6.31 -7.00
C LEU A 45 -0.40 5.48 -7.11
N VAL A 46 -0.32 4.17 -6.87
CA VAL A 46 -1.48 3.28 -6.83
C VAL A 46 -2.40 3.68 -5.69
N LEU A 47 -1.85 3.93 -4.49
CA LEU A 47 -2.62 4.40 -3.35
C LEU A 47 -3.29 5.75 -3.64
N TYR A 48 -2.57 6.70 -4.23
CA TYR A 48 -3.13 8.01 -4.56
C TYR A 48 -4.27 7.92 -5.58
N ALA A 49 -4.11 7.11 -6.62
CA ALA A 49 -5.14 6.90 -7.63
C ALA A 49 -6.40 6.28 -7.01
N GLN A 50 -6.25 5.22 -6.20
CA GLN A 50 -7.36 4.61 -5.44
C GLN A 50 -8.04 5.62 -4.51
N ALA A 51 -7.26 6.50 -3.85
CA ALA A 51 -7.80 7.52 -2.96
C ALA A 51 -8.71 8.53 -3.68
N LEU A 52 -8.47 8.74 -4.96
CA LEU A 52 -9.27 9.60 -5.85
C LEU A 52 -10.42 8.84 -6.52
N GLY A 53 -10.58 7.54 -6.27
CA GLY A 53 -11.52 6.68 -6.99
C GLY A 53 -11.10 6.39 -8.44
N ALA A 54 -9.88 6.77 -8.82
CA ALA A 54 -9.28 6.45 -10.09
C ALA A 54 -8.55 5.11 -9.95
N GLY A 55 -9.19 4.01 -10.32
CA GLY A 55 -8.46 2.74 -10.41
C GLY A 55 -7.36 2.86 -11.46
N LEU A 56 -6.10 2.88 -11.04
CA LEU A 56 -4.98 2.80 -11.98
C LEU A 56 -5.06 1.41 -12.62
N ARG A 57 -5.44 1.34 -13.90
CA ARG A 57 -5.27 0.10 -14.65
C ARG A 57 -3.78 -0.06 -14.89
N ALA A 58 -3.20 -1.13 -14.36
CA ALA A 58 -1.89 -1.57 -14.81
C ALA A 58 -1.96 -1.67 -16.33
N GLY A 59 -1.19 -0.84 -17.03
CA GLY A 59 -1.14 -0.86 -18.48
C GLY A 59 -0.74 -2.25 -18.93
N GLU A 60 -1.49 -2.80 -19.89
CA GLU A 60 -1.06 -3.93 -20.69
C GLU A 60 0.25 -3.55 -21.41
N GLY A 61 1.37 -4.01 -20.87
CA GLY A 61 2.66 -3.98 -21.55
C GLY A 61 2.82 -5.28 -22.32
N THR A 62 2.88 -5.16 -23.66
CA THR A 62 3.33 -6.20 -24.61
C THR A 62 4.65 -6.83 -24.20
#